data_AF-A0A0Z8KX62-F1
#
_entry.id   AF-A0A0Z8KX62-F1
#
_cell.length_a   1.000
_cell.length_b   1.000
_cell.length_c   1.000
_cell.angle_alpha   90.00
_cell.angle_beta   90.00
_cell.angle_gamma   90.00
#
_symmetry.space_group_name_H-M   'P 1'
#
loop_
_entity.id
_entity.type
_entity.pdbx_description
1 polymer ?
#
loop_
_entity_poly.entity_id
_entity_poly.type
_entity_poly.pdbx_seq_one_letter_code
_entity_poly.pdbx_strand_id
1 'polypeptide(L)'
;MKLIIPIEPKPQSRPRAGRRGKHATVYEDGKMVAWRKKCTEFVRQNYDGPYFDGAIKVDMTFYIPAPKSMSEPPKSRSKAKKVQQYDDFINERIYVDKKPDLDNLEKAVYDSISKAGNIWTDDNIIVEHTTRKVYSPRPRIEIEVEEVG
;
A
#
# COMPACT_ATOMS: atom_id res chain seq x y z
N MET A 1 -13.14 11.24 -2.73
CA MET A 1 -11.90 11.86 -2.18
C MET A 1 -10.67 11.16 -2.77
N LYS A 2 -9.50 11.81 -2.81
CA LYS A 2 -8.23 11.17 -3.17
C LYS A 2 -7.18 11.41 -2.08
N LEU A 3 -6.49 10.36 -1.67
CA LEU A 3 -5.40 10.38 -0.69
C LEU A 3 -4.16 9.72 -1.27
N ILE A 4 -3.02 10.38 -1.14
CA ILE A 4 -1.71 9.85 -1.55
C ILE A 4 -0.86 9.69 -0.29
N ILE A 5 -0.45 8.46 0.01
CA ILE A 5 0.49 8.15 1.09
C ILE A 5 1.87 7.96 0.45
N PRO A 6 2.82 8.91 0.59
CA PRO A 6 4.15 8.87 -0.02
C PRO A 6 5.11 7.97 0.78
N ILE A 7 4.64 6.76 1.09
CA ILE A 7 5.36 5.73 1.83
C ILE A 7 5.36 4.48 0.97
N GLU A 8 6.52 3.82 0.88
CA GLU A 8 6.65 2.56 0.16
C GLU A 8 5.64 1.52 0.70
N PRO A 9 4.82 0.89 -0.16
CA PRO A 9 3.88 -0.13 0.26
C PRO A 9 4.56 -1.29 0.99
N LYS A 10 3.97 -1.74 2.10
CA LYS A 10 4.49 -2.88 2.86
C LYS A 10 3.36 -3.85 3.19
N PRO A 11 3.50 -5.15 2.88
CA PRO A 11 2.49 -6.13 3.24
C PRO A 11 2.41 -6.31 4.75
N GLN A 12 1.20 -6.57 5.22
CA GLN A 12 0.93 -7.06 6.56
C GLN A 12 1.84 -8.24 6.92
N SER A 13 2.64 -8.09 7.98
CA SER A 13 3.39 -9.22 8.55
C SER A 13 2.45 -10.14 9.33
N ARG A 14 2.63 -11.45 9.20
CA ARG A 14 1.94 -12.40 10.07
C ARG A 14 2.41 -12.22 11.53
N PRO A 15 1.49 -12.30 12.51
CA PRO A 15 1.89 -12.31 13.92
C PRO A 15 2.87 -13.44 14.20
N ARG A 16 3.90 -13.16 14.99
CA ARG A 16 4.91 -14.14 15.38
C ARG A 16 4.58 -14.68 16.76
N ALA A 17 4.59 -15.99 16.89
CA ALA A 17 4.51 -16.66 18.18
C ALA A 17 5.91 -16.73 18.80
N GLY A 18 5.97 -16.50 20.11
CA GLY A 18 7.16 -16.65 20.92
C GLY A 18 6.80 -17.08 22.34
N ARG A 19 7.80 -17.19 23.20
CA ARG A 19 7.62 -17.57 24.60
C ARG A 19 8.41 -16.61 25.48
N ARG A 20 7.73 -15.97 26.44
CA ARG A 20 8.36 -15.14 27.48
C ARG A 20 8.22 -15.87 28.81
N GLY A 21 9.29 -16.50 29.27
CA GLY A 21 9.26 -17.37 30.45
C GLY A 21 8.32 -18.56 30.28
N LYS A 22 7.28 -18.66 31.10
CA LYS A 22 6.28 -19.75 31.02
C LYS A 22 5.07 -19.43 30.13
N HIS A 23 4.95 -18.22 29.60
CA HIS A 23 3.77 -17.79 28.83
C HIS A 23 4.07 -17.69 27.33
N ALA A 24 3.13 -18.15 26.51
CA ALA A 24 3.13 -17.89 25.08
C ALA A 24 2.82 -16.41 24.83
N THR A 25 3.52 -15.77 23.89
CA THR A 25 3.29 -14.38 23.50
C THR A 25 3.19 -14.29 21.99
N VAL A 26 2.23 -13.52 21.50
CA VAL A 26 2.12 -13.19 20.08
C VAL A 26 2.53 -11.73 19.91
N TYR A 27 3.43 -11.46 18.98
CA TYR A 27 3.92 -10.11 18.71
C TYR A 27 4.02 -9.86 17.22
N GLU A 28 3.83 -8.60 16.83
CA GLU A 28 4.02 -8.17 15.46
C GLU A 28 5.48 -7.81 15.18
N ASP A 29 5.90 -7.88 13.92
CA ASP A 29 7.23 -7.42 13.54
C ASP A 29 7.41 -5.92 13.82
N GLY A 30 8.48 -5.56 14.56
CA GLY A 30 8.72 -4.16 14.94
C GLY A 30 8.86 -3.22 13.73
N LYS A 31 9.37 -3.70 12.59
CA LYS A 31 9.41 -2.89 11.35
C LYS A 31 8.02 -2.72 10.74
N MET A 32 7.09 -3.65 10.97
CA MET A 32 5.70 -3.51 10.55
C MET A 32 4.97 -2.51 11.44
N VAL A 33 5.15 -2.60 12.76
CA VAL A 33 4.59 -1.64 13.72
C VAL A 33 5.05 -0.21 13.40
N ALA A 34 6.35 -0.01 13.16
CA ALA A 34 6.90 1.29 12.79
C ALA A 34 6.33 1.82 11.46
N TRP A 35 6.18 0.94 10.46
CA TRP A 35 5.59 1.30 9.17
C TRP A 35 4.12 1.71 9.30
N ARG A 36 3.31 0.96 10.07
CA ARG A 36 1.91 1.32 10.31
C ARG A 36 1.80 2.65 11.04
N LYS A 37 2.61 2.86 12.08
CA LYS A 37 2.64 4.12 12.83
C LYS A 37 2.90 5.30 11.90
N LYS A 38 3.89 5.18 11.01
CA LYS A 38 4.21 6.22 10.01
C LYS A 38 3.02 6.50 9.08
N CYS A 39 2.34 5.47 8.59
CA CYS A 39 1.15 5.65 7.74
C CYS A 39 0.00 6.30 8.51
N THR A 40 -0.31 5.82 9.71
CA THR A 40 -1.35 6.38 10.58
C THR A 40 -1.10 7.85 10.92
N GLU A 41 0.13 8.22 11.29
CA GLU A 41 0.50 9.61 11.57
C GLU A 41 0.41 10.48 10.32
N PHE A 42 0.88 9.98 9.17
CA PHE A 42 0.77 10.69 7.91
C PHE A 42 -0.69 10.99 7.55
N VAL A 43 -1.56 9.99 7.62
CA VAL A 43 -3.00 10.14 7.34
C VAL A 43 -3.63 11.13 8.33
N ARG A 44 -3.33 11.01 9.62
CA ARG A 44 -3.87 11.91 10.64
C ARG A 44 -3.49 13.38 10.41
N GLN A 45 -2.28 13.63 9.92
CA GLN A 45 -1.73 14.99 9.76
C GLN A 45 -2.09 15.64 8.42
N ASN A 46 -2.22 14.85 7.36
CA ASN A 46 -2.31 15.36 5.98
C ASN A 46 -3.70 15.17 5.36
N TYR A 47 -4.63 14.56 6.08
CA TYR A 47 -6.00 14.38 5.60
C TYR A 47 -6.91 15.51 6.08
N ASP A 48 -7.57 16.16 5.13
CA ASP A 48 -8.51 17.28 5.31
C ASP A 48 -9.87 17.04 4.61
N GLY A 49 -10.14 15.80 4.20
CA GLY A 49 -11.37 15.41 3.51
C GLY A 49 -12.54 15.08 4.45
N PRO A 50 -13.67 14.59 3.88
CA PRO A 50 -14.88 14.26 4.65
C PRO A 50 -14.71 13.00 5.51
N TYR A 51 -15.36 12.98 6.66
CA TYR A 51 -15.50 11.75 7.44
C TYR A 51 -16.60 10.87 6.84
N PHE A 52 -16.37 9.55 6.76
CA PHE A 52 -17.33 8.56 6.28
C PHE A 52 -17.85 7.68 7.42
N ASP A 53 -19.17 7.62 7.56
CA ASP A 53 -19.90 6.72 8.45
C ASP A 53 -20.89 5.81 7.71
N GLY A 54 -21.17 6.08 6.44
CA GLY A 54 -21.94 5.23 5.51
C GLY A 54 -21.09 4.26 4.69
N ALA A 55 -21.74 3.47 3.85
CA ALA A 55 -21.07 2.53 2.97
C ALA A 55 -20.16 3.25 1.95
N ILE A 56 -18.96 2.73 1.68
CA ILE A 56 -18.01 3.34 0.75
C ILE A 56 -17.44 2.34 -0.26
N LYS A 57 -17.01 2.87 -1.41
CA LYS A 57 -16.15 2.18 -2.39
C LYS A 57 -14.73 2.70 -2.30
N VAL A 58 -13.76 1.81 -2.52
CA VAL A 58 -12.34 2.16 -2.51
C VAL A 58 -11.63 1.70 -3.79
N ASP A 59 -11.00 2.62 -4.54
CA ASP A 59 -9.98 2.26 -5.54
C ASP A 59 -8.60 2.48 -4.93
N MET A 60 -7.77 1.43 -4.94
CA MET A 60 -6.44 1.47 -4.35
C MET A 60 -5.37 1.01 -5.34
N THR A 61 -4.33 1.84 -5.50
CA THR A 61 -3.16 1.52 -6.31
C THR A 61 -1.89 1.53 -5.47
N PHE A 62 -1.21 0.40 -5.45
CA PHE A 62 0.11 0.24 -4.84
C PHE A 62 1.21 0.43 -5.87
N TYR A 63 2.04 1.44 -5.68
CA TYR A 63 3.22 1.69 -6.50
C TYR A 63 4.46 1.11 -5.81
N ILE A 64 4.97 0.01 -6.34
CA ILE A 64 6.01 -0.81 -5.73
C ILE A 64 7.35 -0.56 -6.44
N PRO A 65 8.50 -0.47 -5.72
CA PRO A 65 9.80 -0.35 -6.37
C PRO A 65 10.11 -1.59 -7.23
N ALA A 66 10.60 -1.35 -8.44
CA ALA A 66 10.99 -2.42 -9.34
C ALA A 66 12.38 -3.00 -9.00
N PRO A 67 12.61 -4.30 -9.30
CA PRO A 67 13.95 -4.89 -9.26
C PRO A 67 14.92 -4.09 -10.14
N LYS A 68 16.21 -4.07 -9.76
CA LYS A 68 17.27 -3.35 -10.50
C LYS A 68 17.30 -3.68 -11.99
N SER A 69 17.06 -4.95 -12.35
CA SER A 69 17.04 -5.39 -13.75
C SER A 69 15.96 -4.71 -14.59
N MET A 70 14.87 -4.24 -13.98
CA MET A 70 13.79 -3.50 -14.64
C MET A 70 14.03 -1.99 -14.56
N SER A 71 14.45 -1.48 -13.39
CA SER A 71 14.63 -0.05 -13.14
C SER A 71 15.94 0.55 -13.67
N GLU A 72 16.91 -0.27 -14.10
CA GLU A 72 18.13 0.23 -14.76
C GLU A 72 17.79 0.83 -16.15
N PRO A 73 18.17 2.09 -16.41
CA PRO A 73 17.99 2.72 -17.71
C PRO A 73 18.68 1.93 -18.85
N PRO A 74 18.07 1.83 -20.03
CA PRO A 74 18.68 1.15 -21.16
C PRO A 74 19.94 1.88 -21.63
N LYS A 75 20.97 1.12 -22.02
CA LYS A 75 22.18 1.63 -22.68
C LYS A 75 21.90 1.80 -24.17
N SER A 76 22.74 2.56 -24.88
CA SER A 76 22.61 2.79 -26.33
C SER A 76 22.51 1.49 -27.16
N ARG A 77 23.16 0.42 -26.71
CA ARG A 77 23.14 -0.92 -27.35
C ARG A 77 22.06 -1.89 -26.81
N SER A 78 21.16 -1.42 -25.95
CA SER A 78 20.10 -2.27 -25.39
C SER A 78 19.15 -2.77 -26.47
N LYS A 79 18.66 -4.01 -26.32
CA LYS A 79 17.61 -4.56 -27.19
C LYS A 79 16.32 -3.75 -27.05
N ALA A 80 15.55 -3.61 -28.14
CA ALA A 80 14.27 -2.90 -28.15
C ALA A 80 13.32 -3.32 -27.01
N LYS A 81 13.26 -4.62 -26.69
CA LYS A 81 12.47 -5.13 -25.56
C LYS A 81 12.83 -4.49 -24.21
N LYS A 82 14.11 -4.24 -23.94
CA LYS A 82 14.57 -3.61 -22.70
C LYS A 82 14.25 -2.12 -22.67
N VAL A 83 14.31 -1.45 -23.83
CA VAL A 83 13.87 -0.06 -23.97
C VAL A 83 12.38 0.05 -23.68
N GLN A 84 11.56 -0.80 -24.31
CA GLN A 84 10.11 -0.84 -24.07
C GLN A 84 9.78 -1.15 -22.60
N GLN A 85 10.42 -2.16 -22.00
CA GLN A 85 10.21 -2.48 -20.59
C GLN A 85 10.55 -1.30 -19.67
N TYR A 86 11.62 -0.55 -19.97
CA TYR A 86 11.97 0.61 -19.18
C TYR A 86 10.97 1.76 -19.36
N ASP A 87 10.49 2.00 -20.59
CA ASP A 87 9.41 2.96 -20.86
C ASP A 87 8.13 2.60 -20.11
N ASP A 88 7.69 1.34 -20.19
CA ASP A 88 6.52 0.85 -19.47
C ASP A 88 6.69 1.00 -17.94
N PHE A 89 7.90 0.80 -17.41
CA PHE A 89 8.21 1.01 -16.01
C PHE A 89 8.12 2.49 -15.59
N ILE A 90 8.71 3.40 -16.37
CA ILE A 90 8.67 4.85 -16.09
C ILE A 90 7.23 5.37 -16.15
N ASN A 91 6.42 4.81 -17.05
CA ASN A 91 5.00 5.14 -17.20
C ASN A 91 4.07 4.31 -16.29
N GLU A 92 4.60 3.51 -15.36
CA GLU A 92 3.82 2.74 -14.36
C GLU A 92 2.83 1.74 -14.99
N ARG A 93 3.14 1.20 -16.18
CA ARG A 93 2.30 0.28 -16.97
C ARG A 93 2.57 -1.21 -16.73
N ILE A 94 3.46 -1.54 -15.80
CA ILE A 94 3.84 -2.93 -15.51
C ILE A 94 3.21 -3.36 -14.18
N TYR A 95 2.29 -4.31 -14.23
CA TYR A 95 1.75 -4.94 -13.02
C TYR A 95 2.79 -5.79 -12.29
N VAL A 96 2.72 -5.80 -10.97
CA VAL A 96 3.56 -6.64 -10.13
C VAL A 96 2.95 -8.02 -10.02
N ASP A 97 3.46 -8.98 -10.80
CA ASP A 97 3.02 -10.38 -10.79
C ASP A 97 3.70 -11.23 -9.70
N LYS A 98 4.53 -10.62 -8.85
CA LYS A 98 5.25 -11.25 -7.74
C LYS A 98 4.69 -10.82 -6.38
N LYS A 99 5.25 -11.36 -5.30
CA LYS A 99 5.01 -10.85 -3.93
C LYS A 99 5.27 -9.33 -3.88
N PRO A 100 4.60 -8.59 -2.99
CA PRO A 100 3.64 -9.04 -1.97
C PRO A 100 2.22 -9.32 -2.49
N ASP A 101 1.44 -10.09 -1.74
CA ASP A 101 0.03 -10.35 -2.03
C ASP A 101 -0.82 -9.10 -1.78
N LEU A 102 -1.84 -8.87 -2.63
CA LEU A 102 -2.66 -7.65 -2.59
C LEU A 102 -3.42 -7.50 -1.27
N ASP A 103 -4.04 -8.58 -0.80
CA ASP A 103 -4.80 -8.65 0.47
C ASP A 103 -3.99 -8.16 1.68
N ASN A 104 -2.70 -8.51 1.74
CA ASN A 104 -1.82 -8.10 2.82
C ASN A 104 -1.41 -6.64 2.71
N LEU A 105 -1.32 -6.08 1.50
CA LEU A 105 -1.09 -4.65 1.32
C LEU A 105 -2.33 -3.85 1.73
N GLU A 106 -3.52 -4.27 1.28
CA GLU A 106 -4.80 -3.66 1.64
C GLU A 106 -4.99 -3.64 3.14
N LYS A 107 -4.85 -4.80 3.78
CA LYS A 107 -4.97 -4.94 5.23
C LYS A 107 -4.06 -3.97 5.98
N ALA A 108 -2.82 -3.82 5.54
CA ALA A 108 -1.88 -2.93 6.20
C ALA A 108 -2.30 -1.46 6.12
N VAL A 109 -2.90 -1.05 5.00
CA VAL A 109 -3.37 0.32 4.76
C VAL A 109 -4.68 0.59 5.50
N TYR A 110 -5.67 -0.30 5.39
CA TYR A 110 -6.95 -0.17 6.09
C TYR A 110 -6.77 -0.12 7.61
N ASP A 111 -5.99 -1.06 8.19
CA ASP A 111 -5.64 -1.04 9.62
C ASP A 111 -5.01 0.32 10.01
N SER A 112 -4.22 0.95 9.13
CA SER A 112 -3.56 2.24 9.37
C SER A 112 -4.50 3.43 9.27
N ILE A 113 -5.48 3.42 8.35
CA ILE A 113 -6.50 4.45 8.19
C ILE A 113 -7.51 4.40 9.35
N SER A 114 -8.04 3.22 9.67
CA SER A 114 -8.96 3.04 10.81
C SER A 114 -8.32 3.52 12.12
N LYS A 115 -7.02 3.26 12.31
CA LYS A 115 -6.24 3.81 13.45
C LYS A 115 -6.02 5.32 13.41
N ALA A 116 -6.00 5.92 12.23
CA ALA A 116 -5.88 7.38 12.12
C ALA A 116 -7.15 8.04 12.66
N GLY A 117 -8.31 7.44 12.36
CA GLY A 117 -9.62 7.74 12.95
C GLY A 117 -10.30 9.00 12.38
N ASN A 118 -9.71 9.62 11.36
CA ASN A 118 -10.18 10.86 10.75
C ASN A 118 -10.79 10.69 9.35
N ILE A 119 -10.74 9.48 8.76
CA ILE A 119 -11.43 9.15 7.51
C ILE A 119 -12.68 8.31 7.80
N TRP A 120 -12.53 7.22 8.56
CA TRP A 120 -13.59 6.36 9.07
C TRP A 120 -13.16 5.73 10.40
N THR A 121 -14.09 5.12 11.13
CA THR A 121 -13.77 4.39 12.38
C THR A 121 -13.21 3.00 12.09
N ASP A 122 -13.85 2.26 11.19
CA ASP A 122 -13.55 0.86 10.88
C ASP A 122 -13.69 0.65 9.37
N ASP A 123 -12.88 -0.23 8.78
CA ASP A 123 -12.91 -0.57 7.37
C ASP A 123 -14.09 -1.48 6.98
N ASN A 124 -14.92 -1.89 7.96
CA ASN A 124 -16.17 -2.62 7.73
C ASN A 124 -17.19 -1.92 6.81
N ILE A 125 -17.10 -0.59 6.66
CA ILE A 125 -17.96 0.19 5.76
C ILE A 125 -17.51 0.10 4.29
N ILE A 126 -16.35 -0.47 4.00
CA ILE A 126 -15.88 -0.69 2.62
C ILE A 126 -16.67 -1.87 2.03
N VAL A 127 -17.67 -1.56 1.20
CA VAL A 127 -18.56 -2.56 0.58
C VAL A 127 -18.09 -3.00 -0.80
N GLU A 128 -17.24 -2.20 -1.44
CA GLU A 128 -16.65 -2.50 -2.74
C GLU A 128 -15.22 -1.95 -2.77
N HIS A 129 -14.30 -2.71 -3.37
CA HIS A 129 -12.96 -2.22 -3.62
C HIS A 129 -12.38 -2.76 -4.92
N THR A 130 -11.54 -1.95 -5.56
CA THR A 130 -10.72 -2.34 -6.70
C THR A 130 -9.27 -2.04 -6.39
N THR A 131 -8.43 -3.07 -6.39
CA THR A 131 -7.03 -2.93 -5.98
C THR A 131 -6.08 -3.46 -7.04
N ARG A 132 -4.98 -2.74 -7.24
CA ARG A 132 -3.90 -3.13 -8.16
C ARG A 132 -2.53 -2.78 -7.61
N LYS A 133 -1.50 -3.51 -8.06
CA LYS A 133 -0.09 -3.24 -7.76
C LYS A 133 0.71 -3.12 -9.05
N VAL A 134 1.42 -2.01 -9.20
CA VAL A 134 2.25 -1.70 -10.37
C VAL A 134 3.66 -1.34 -9.93
N TYR A 135 4.63 -1.62 -10.78
CA TYR A 135 5.99 -1.15 -10.58
C TYR A 135 6.08 0.35 -10.85
N SER A 136 6.86 1.06 -10.04
CA SER A 136 7.03 2.51 -10.18
C SER A 136 8.41 3.00 -9.76
N PRO A 137 8.94 4.06 -10.39
CA PRO A 137 10.11 4.79 -9.90
C PRO A 137 9.81 5.64 -8.65
N ARG A 138 8.54 5.84 -8.29
CA ARG A 138 8.08 6.68 -7.18
C ARG A 138 7.13 5.88 -6.27
N PRO A 139 7.67 5.07 -5.34
CA PRO A 139 6.87 4.24 -4.47
C PRO A 139 5.91 5.06 -3.60
N ARG A 140 4.64 4.69 -3.60
CA ARG A 140 3.54 5.35 -2.88
C ARG A 140 2.30 4.47 -2.86
N ILE A 141 1.30 4.88 -2.12
CA ILE A 141 -0.04 4.31 -2.14
C ILE A 141 -1.00 5.42 -2.55
N GLU A 142 -1.82 5.17 -3.56
CA GLU A 142 -2.93 6.04 -3.93
C GLU A 142 -4.25 5.36 -3.59
N ILE A 143 -5.14 6.12 -2.96
CA ILE A 143 -6.44 5.65 -2.49
C ILE A 143 -7.48 6.68 -2.88
N GLU A 144 -8.54 6.21 -3.52
CA GLU A 144 -9.72 7.00 -3.81
C GLU A 144 -10.91 6.37 -3.10
N VAL A 145 -11.68 7.21 -2.39
CA VAL A 145 -12.83 6.78 -1.59
C VAL A 145 -14.07 7.51 -2.09
N GLU A 146 -15.14 6.78 -2.32
CA GLU A 146 -16.43 7.30 -2.77
C GLU A 146 -17.52 6.78 -1.83
N GLU A 147 -18.42 7.66 -1.41
CA GLU A 147 -19.58 7.27 -0.62
C GLU A 147 -20.63 6.59 -1.49
N VAL A 148 -21.24 5.53 -0.97
CA VAL A 148 -22.32 4.78 -1.60
C VAL A 148 -23.64 5.28 -1.06
N GLY A 149 -24.10 6.40 -1.59
CA GLY A 149 -25.47 6.90 -1.40
C GLY A 149 -25.72 7.63 -0.10
#